data_AF-A0AAU3UG03-F1
#
_entry.id   AF-A0AAU3UG03-F1
#
_cell.length_a   1.000
_cell.length_b   1.000
_cell.length_c   1.000
_cell.angle_alpha   90.00
_cell.angle_beta   90.00
_cell.angle_gamma   90.00
#
_symmetry.space_group_name_H-M   'P 1'
#
loop_
_entity.id
_entity.type
_entity.pdbx_description
1 polymer ?
#
loop_
_entity_poly.entity_id
_entity_poly.type
_entity_poly.pdbx_seq_one_letter_code
_entity_poly.pdbx_strand_id
1 'polypeptide(L)'
;MYVCDWSITSAVVGEFAERLPGHKETDWRVSWLPDRLLTRTQAIAAIELVELLYDTGRPADAGVQARVAAAAAELGIRPIDVAATLSARRDRP
;
A
#
# COMPACT_ATOMS: atom_id res chain seq x y z
N MET A 1 -2.52 10.72 2.21
CA MET A 1 -3.60 9.87 1.66
C MET A 1 -4.99 10.51 1.75
N TYR A 2 -5.80 10.38 0.71
CA TYR A 2 -7.25 10.62 0.68
C TYR A 2 -8.00 9.29 0.75
N VAL A 3 -9.11 9.23 1.49
CA VAL A 3 -9.90 8.00 1.71
C VAL A 3 -11.39 8.30 1.58
N CYS A 4 -12.09 7.53 0.74
CA CYS A 4 -13.55 7.53 0.68
C CYS A 4 -14.11 6.10 0.59
N ASP A 5 -15.39 5.93 0.25
CA ASP A 5 -16.05 4.62 0.20
C ASP A 5 -15.65 3.77 -1.02
N TRP A 6 -15.11 4.41 -2.05
CA TRP A 6 -14.83 3.80 -3.35
C TRP A 6 -13.36 3.86 -3.76
N SER A 7 -12.58 4.77 -3.16
CA SER A 7 -11.18 4.97 -3.51
C SER A 7 -10.34 5.37 -2.31
N ILE A 8 -9.08 4.96 -2.36
CA ILE A 8 -8.00 5.40 -1.47
C ILE A 8 -6.87 5.84 -2.37
N THR A 9 -6.44 7.09 -2.26
CA THR A 9 -5.40 7.64 -3.14
C THR A 9 -4.25 8.18 -2.30
N SER A 10 -3.03 7.79 -2.64
CA SER A 10 -1.85 8.40 -2.02
C SER A 10 -1.70 9.85 -2.45
N ALA A 11 -1.20 10.70 -1.55
CA ALA A 11 -0.83 12.08 -1.89
C ALA A 11 0.66 12.23 -2.25
N VAL A 12 1.43 11.15 -2.11
CA VAL A 12 2.90 11.14 -2.20
C VAL A 12 3.38 10.30 -3.38
N VAL A 13 2.68 9.19 -3.65
CA VAL A 13 2.96 8.28 -4.76
C VAL A 13 1.75 8.20 -5.71
N GLY A 14 1.99 7.80 -6.96
CA GLY A 14 0.92 7.56 -7.95
C GLY A 14 0.10 6.29 -7.70
N GLU A 15 0.18 5.70 -6.52
CA GLU A 15 -0.50 4.46 -6.17
C GLU A 15 -1.86 4.73 -5.51
N PHE A 16 -2.82 3.86 -5.79
CA PHE A 16 -4.20 3.98 -5.34
C PHE A 16 -4.83 2.61 -5.08
N ALA A 17 -5.93 2.61 -4.33
CA ALA A 17 -6.80 1.47 -4.17
C ALA A 17 -8.22 1.85 -4.58
N GLU A 18 -8.92 0.93 -5.21
CA GLU A 18 -10.30 1.09 -5.64
C GLU A 18 -11.14 -0.09 -5.17
N ARG A 19 -12.41 0.17 -4.87
CA ARG A 19 -13.35 -0.87 -4.53
C ARG A 19 -14.04 -1.39 -5.79
N LEU A 20 -13.90 -2.69 -6.05
CA LEU A 20 -14.52 -3.39 -7.16
C LEU A 20 -16.05 -3.51 -6.98
N PRO A 21 -16.81 -3.58 -8.09
CA PRO A 21 -18.24 -3.85 -8.05
C PRO A 21 -18.49 -5.28 -7.56
N GLY A 22 -19.17 -5.41 -6.43
CA GLY A 22 -19.39 -6.68 -5.73
C GLY A 22 -19.85 -6.52 -4.28
N HIS A 23 -19.57 -5.34 -3.70
CA HIS A 23 -19.97 -4.92 -2.36
C HIS A 23 -19.49 -5.82 -1.21
N LYS A 24 -18.55 -6.74 -1.43
CA LYS A 24 -17.91 -7.48 -0.35
C LYS A 24 -16.91 -6.58 0.37
N GLU A 25 -16.58 -6.98 1.59
CA GLU A 25 -15.58 -6.29 2.39
C GLU A 25 -14.19 -6.41 1.77
N THR A 26 -13.92 -7.54 1.10
CA THR A 26 -12.64 -7.90 0.45
C THR A 26 -12.51 -7.40 -1.00
N ASP A 27 -13.41 -6.55 -1.49
CA ASP A 27 -13.41 -6.14 -2.89
C ASP A 27 -12.46 -4.95 -3.18
N TRP A 28 -11.46 -4.70 -2.33
CA TRP A 28 -10.48 -3.65 -2.60
C TRP A 28 -9.31 -4.20 -3.42
N ARG A 29 -8.99 -3.50 -4.51
CA ARG A 29 -7.83 -3.76 -5.35
C ARG A 29 -6.86 -2.59 -5.24
N VAL A 30 -5.58 -2.90 -5.07
CA VAL A 30 -4.51 -1.90 -4.99
C VAL A 30 -3.67 -1.94 -6.26
N SER A 31 -3.31 -0.78 -6.79
CA SER A 31 -2.62 -0.63 -8.09
C SER A 31 -1.27 -1.37 -8.17
N TRP A 32 -0.51 -1.42 -7.07
CA TRP A 32 0.78 -2.13 -7.01
C TRP A 32 0.66 -3.61 -6.62
N LEU A 33 -0.51 -4.06 -6.14
CA LEU A 33 -0.80 -5.45 -5.80
C LEU A 33 -2.12 -5.91 -6.44
N PRO A 34 -2.21 -5.91 -7.79
CA PRO A 34 -3.46 -6.13 -8.49
C PRO A 34 -4.00 -7.57 -8.37
N ASP A 35 -3.11 -8.54 -8.13
CA ASP A 35 -3.46 -9.97 -8.05
C ASP A 35 -4.05 -10.39 -6.69
N ARG A 36 -4.16 -9.44 -5.75
CA ARG A 36 -4.70 -9.70 -4.41
C ARG A 36 -5.86 -8.78 -4.10
N LEU A 37 -6.98 -9.40 -3.75
CA LEU A 37 -8.14 -8.72 -3.21
C LEU A 37 -7.99 -8.55 -1.70
N LEU A 38 -8.30 -7.35 -1.21
CA LEU A 38 -8.03 -6.90 0.14
C LEU A 38 -9.30 -6.39 0.83
N THR A 39 -9.32 -6.44 2.15
CA THR A 39 -10.30 -5.67 2.93
C THR A 39 -10.02 -4.17 2.83
N ARG A 40 -10.99 -3.33 3.22
CA ARG A 40 -10.76 -1.88 3.30
C ARG A 40 -9.57 -1.53 4.20
N THR A 41 -9.45 -2.20 5.35
CA THR A 41 -8.33 -2.01 6.29
C THR A 41 -7.00 -2.37 5.64
N GLN A 42 -6.95 -3.50 4.96
CA GLN A 42 -5.76 -3.93 4.24
C GLN A 42 -5.41 -2.98 3.09
N ALA A 43 -6.40 -2.49 2.34
CA ALA A 43 -6.16 -1.51 1.28
C ALA A 43 -5.58 -0.19 1.82
N ILE A 44 -6.04 0.27 2.98
CA ILE A 44 -5.45 1.43 3.68
C ILE A 44 -3.99 1.13 4.07
N ALA A 45 -3.75 -0.02 4.70
CA ALA A 45 -2.39 -0.44 5.09
C ALA A 45 -1.46 -0.55 3.87
N ALA A 46 -1.96 -1.00 2.72
CA ALA A 46 -1.20 -1.09 1.48
C ALA A 46 -0.79 0.28 0.93
N ILE A 47 -1.67 1.28 1.02
CA ILE A 47 -1.34 2.65 0.58
C ILE A 47 -0.43 3.36 1.58
N GLU A 48 -0.65 3.16 2.88
CA GLU A 48 0.25 3.68 3.91
C GLU A 48 1.66 3.10 3.77
N LEU A 49 1.78 1.79 3.52
CA LEU A 49 3.08 1.12 3.37
C LEU A 49 3.89 1.70 2.21
N VAL A 50 3.27 1.97 1.06
CA VAL A 50 3.98 2.59 -0.06
C VAL A 50 4.36 4.05 0.20
N GLU A 51 3.52 4.82 0.90
CA GLU A 51 3.88 6.19 1.31
C GLU A 51 5.10 6.18 2.23
N LEU A 52 5.14 5.27 3.20
CA LEU A 52 6.24 5.11 4.15
C LEU A 52 7.55 4.65 3.49
N LEU A 53 7.46 3.73 2.51
CA LEU A 53 8.63 3.24 1.78
C LEU A 53 9.15 4.25 0.75
N TYR A 54 8.32 5.18 0.30
CA TYR A 54 8.70 6.23 -0.64
C TYR A 54 9.49 7.36 0.03
N ASP A 55 9.23 7.66 1.30
CA ASP A 55 10.00 8.65 2.06
C ASP A 55 11.38 8.10 2.46
N THR A 56 12.32 8.17 1.52
CA THR A 56 13.72 7.79 1.71
C THR A 56 14.50 8.80 2.57
N GLY A 57 13.86 9.84 3.11
CA GLY A 57 14.52 10.89 3.88
C GLY A 57 14.99 10.45 5.27
N ARG A 58 14.38 9.41 5.85
CA ARG A 58 14.74 8.87 7.19
C ARG A 58 14.57 7.35 7.32
N PRO A 59 15.35 6.53 6.60
CA PRO A 59 15.26 5.08 6.68
C PRO A 59 15.62 4.50 8.07
N ALA A 60 16.33 5.26 8.92
CA ALA A 60 16.74 4.83 10.26
C ALA A 60 15.77 5.28 11.39
N ASP A 61 14.65 5.92 11.05
CA ASP A 61 13.66 6.32 12.06
C ASP A 61 12.92 5.09 12.59
N ALA A 62 13.09 4.80 13.88
CA ALA A 62 12.49 3.63 14.52
C ALA A 62 10.95 3.65 14.50
N GLY A 63 10.34 4.84 14.50
CA GLY A 63 8.89 4.99 14.39
C GLY A 63 8.39 4.66 12.99
N VAL A 64 9.12 5.08 11.95
CA VAL A 64 8.83 4.70 10.55
C VAL A 64 8.96 3.19 10.36
N GLN A 65 10.03 2.58 10.87
CA GLN A 65 10.24 1.14 10.79
C GLN A 65 9.14 0.33 11.48
N ALA A 66 8.68 0.78 12.66
CA ALA A 66 7.57 0.14 13.36
C ALA A 66 6.26 0.21 12.56
N ARG A 67 5.96 1.35 11.93
CA ARG A 67 4.77 1.51 11.08
C ARG A 67 4.83 0.68 9.82
N VAL A 68 6.00 0.62 9.18
CA VAL A 68 6.25 -0.27 8.02
C VAL A 68 5.99 -1.73 8.40
N ALA A 69 6.51 -2.18 9.55
CA ALA A 69 6.30 -3.54 10.04
C ALA A 69 4.82 -3.82 10.34
N ALA A 70 4.11 -2.89 10.99
CA ALA A 70 2.69 -3.03 11.30
C ALA A 70 1.81 -3.12 10.04
N ALA A 71 2.04 -2.22 9.06
CA ALA A 71 1.30 -2.23 7.80
C ALA A 71 1.57 -3.49 6.97
N ALA A 72 2.81 -3.97 6.94
CA ALA A 72 3.16 -5.21 6.26
C ALA A 72 2.55 -6.46 6.95
N ALA A 73 2.48 -6.45 8.29
CA ALA A 73 1.83 -7.51 9.06
C ALA A 73 0.32 -7.60 8.78
N GLU A 74 -0.37 -6.45 8.69
CA GLU A 74 -1.80 -6.39 8.31
C GLU A 74 -2.06 -7.03 6.93
N LEU A 75 -1.10 -6.88 6.02
CA LEU A 75 -1.14 -7.47 4.70
C LEU A 75 -0.63 -8.93 4.67
N GLY A 76 0.00 -9.42 5.73
CA GLY A 76 0.68 -10.72 5.75
C GLY A 76 1.79 -10.83 4.70
N ILE A 77 2.47 -9.73 4.39
CA ILE A 77 3.59 -9.68 3.44
C ILE A 77 4.85 -9.18 4.12
N ARG A 78 6.02 -9.46 3.54
CA ARG A 78 7.27 -8.90 4.06
C ARG A 78 7.53 -7.53 3.43
N PRO A 79 7.97 -6.51 4.18
CA PRO A 79 8.26 -5.19 3.63
C PRO A 79 9.22 -5.20 2.43
N ILE A 80 10.19 -6.12 2.43
CA ILE A 80 11.17 -6.27 1.34
C ILE A 80 10.53 -6.65 0.01
N ASP A 81 9.48 -7.47 0.02
CA ASP A 81 8.78 -7.91 -1.20
C ASP A 81 8.02 -6.72 -1.83
N VAL A 82 7.54 -5.80 -0.99
CA VAL A 82 6.88 -4.56 -1.43
C VAL A 82 7.89 -3.60 -2.05
N ALA A 83 9.01 -3.35 -1.37
CA ALA A 83 10.06 -2.49 -1.90
C ALA A 83 10.58 -2.98 -3.27
N ALA A 84 10.76 -4.29 -3.43
CA ALA A 84 11.14 -4.90 -4.70
C ALA A 84 10.07 -4.70 -5.79
N THR A 85 8.79 -4.90 -5.46
CA THR A 85 7.67 -4.69 -6.39
C THR A 85 7.57 -3.24 -6.87
N LEU A 86 7.70 -2.27 -5.96
CA LEU A 86 7.65 -0.85 -6.31
C LEU A 86 8.86 -0.44 -7.17
N SER A 87 10.06 -0.93 -6.83
CA SER A 87 11.28 -0.64 -7.60
C SER A 87 11.15 -1.14 -9.04
N ALA A 88 10.70 -2.37 -9.23
CA ALA A 88 10.50 -2.96 -10.56
C ALA A 88 9.46 -2.21 -11.41
N ARG A 89 8.49 -1.52 -10.79
CA ARG A 89 7.48 -0.71 -11.48
C ARG A 89 8.01 0.66 -11.86
N ARG A 90 8.92 1.23 -11.06
CA ARG A 90 9.54 2.54 -11.30
C ARG A 90 10.54 2.51 -12.47
N ASP A 91 11.12 1.34 -12.72
CA ASP A 91 12.05 1.09 -13.83
C ASP A 91 11.34 0.75 -15.17
N ARG A 92 10.01 0.65 -15.19
CA ARG A 92 9.26 0.47 -16.44
C ARG A 92 9.02 1.84 -17.10
N PRO A 93 9.48 2.05 -18.35
CA PRO A 93 9.39 3.32 -19.06
C PRO A 93 7.95 3.71 -19.42
#